data_AF-A0A645AFL1-F1
#
_entry.id   AF-A0A645AFL1-F1
#
_cell.length_a   1.000
_cell.length_b   1.000
_cell.length_c   1.000
_cell.angle_alpha   90.00
_cell.angle_beta   90.00
_cell.angle_gamma   90.00
#
_symmetry.space_group_name_H-M   'P 1'
#
loop_
_entity.id
_entity.type
_entity.pdbx_description
1 polymer ?
#
loop_
_entity_poly.entity_id
_entity_poly.type
_entity_poly.pdbx_seq_one_letter_code
_entity_poly.pdbx_strand_id
1 'polypeptide(L)'
;MDKYPLYLDGRPAGELTVTDSGMYTDYRAVCHGVGPTLLRAYLAGERSEMLLGVLAPEGGAYTIRRRLSHRETANLGKLLRCEARRDGEQGWERVSAPERLLSTPFFSRMLQGIPGVLSRQRGERRLVAVPYDPAKPFPMTPLFCFAKICQIEGAKYAVFSFDARETPLMP
;
A
#
# COMPACT_ATOMS: atom_id res chain seq x y z
N MET A 1 16.13 -2.84 19.36
CA MET A 1 14.69 -3.11 19.22
C MET A 1 14.07 -1.85 18.67
N ASP A 2 13.53 -1.93 17.46
CA ASP A 2 13.00 -0.78 16.73
C ASP A 2 11.48 -0.87 16.63
N LYS A 3 10.82 0.28 16.60
CA LYS A 3 9.35 0.40 16.55
C LYS A 3 8.95 1.20 15.31
N TYR A 4 7.94 0.70 14.61
CA TYR A 4 7.42 1.30 13.39
C TYR A 4 5.90 1.43 13.49
N PRO A 5 5.30 2.50 12.94
CA PRO A 5 3.86 2.66 12.95
C PRO A 5 3.21 1.57 12.08
N LEU A 6 2.08 1.03 12.57
CA LEU A 6 1.18 0.18 11.80
C LEU A 6 -0.04 0.99 11.40
N TYR A 7 -0.34 1.01 10.11
CA TYR A 7 -1.52 1.67 9.56
C TYR A 7 -2.58 0.63 9.20
N LEU A 8 -3.82 0.89 9.56
CA LEU A 8 -4.98 0.25 8.97
C LEU A 8 -5.71 1.31 8.18
N ASP A 9 -5.99 1.00 6.93
CA ASP A 9 -6.77 1.88 6.09
C ASP A 9 -6.16 3.29 5.86
N GLY A 10 -4.84 3.45 6.03
CA GLY A 10 -4.14 4.73 5.95
C GLY A 10 -4.18 5.55 7.24
N ARG A 11 -4.79 5.03 8.31
CA ARG A 11 -4.81 5.64 9.65
C ARG A 11 -3.91 4.87 10.61
N PRO A 12 -3.19 5.55 11.52
CA PRO A 12 -2.43 4.87 12.57
C PRO A 12 -3.37 3.96 13.38
N ALA A 13 -3.04 2.69 13.45
CA ALA A 13 -3.87 1.67 14.08
C ALA A 13 -3.07 0.72 14.97
N GLY A 14 -1.75 0.89 15.08
CA GLY A 14 -0.96 0.09 16.01
C GLY A 14 0.54 0.23 15.75
N GLU A 15 1.27 -0.84 16.07
CA GLU A 15 2.73 -0.84 16.05
C GLU A 15 3.28 -2.16 15.50
N LEU A 16 4.42 -2.05 14.80
CA LEU A 16 5.31 -3.16 14.49
C LEU A 16 6.58 -3.01 15.33
N THR A 17 6.89 -4.02 16.14
CA THR A 17 8.18 -4.14 16.84
C THR A 17 9.10 -5.06 16.04
N VAL A 18 10.36 -4.64 15.88
CA VAL A 18 11.40 -5.35 15.15
C VAL A 18 12.59 -5.60 16.08
N THR A 19 12.97 -6.87 16.22
CA THR A 19 14.09 -7.28 17.07
C THR A 19 15.07 -8.07 16.23
N ASP A 20 16.28 -7.53 16.04
CA ASP A 20 17.36 -8.28 15.42
C ASP A 20 17.77 -9.47 16.31
N SER A 21 18.01 -10.61 15.68
CA SER A 21 18.33 -11.89 16.32
C SER A 21 19.42 -12.62 15.52
N GLY A 22 20.46 -11.90 15.11
CA GLY A 22 21.57 -12.45 14.34
C GLY A 22 21.19 -12.64 12.87
N MET A 23 21.16 -13.88 12.38
CA MET A 23 20.80 -14.18 10.98
C MET A 23 19.31 -13.96 10.66
N TYR A 24 18.50 -13.73 11.69
CA TYR A 24 17.07 -13.53 11.60
C TYR A 24 16.65 -12.25 12.30
N THR A 25 15.47 -11.77 11.92
CA THR A 25 14.81 -10.67 12.58
C THR A 25 13.40 -11.12 12.98
N ASP A 26 13.04 -10.87 14.24
CA ASP A 26 11.71 -11.10 14.78
C ASP A 26 10.83 -9.88 14.54
N TYR A 27 9.73 -10.08 13.80
CA TYR A 27 8.73 -9.07 13.51
C TYR A 27 7.46 -9.36 14.30
N ARG A 28 7.01 -8.41 15.11
CA ARG A 28 5.76 -8.50 15.88
C ARG A 28 4.87 -7.31 15.56
N ALA A 29 3.79 -7.54 14.82
CA ALA A 29 2.78 -6.53 14.53
C ALA A 29 1.58 -6.68 15.47
N VAL A 30 1.09 -5.55 15.96
CA VAL A 30 -0.13 -5.42 16.75
C VAL A 30 -0.98 -4.32 16.12
N CYS A 31 -2.19 -4.67 15.70
CA CYS A 31 -3.17 -3.77 15.11
C CYS A 31 -4.40 -3.69 16.01
N HIS A 32 -4.73 -2.48 16.46
CA HIS A 32 -5.93 -2.13 17.19
C HIS A 32 -6.98 -1.67 16.15
N GLY A 33 -7.99 -2.50 15.92
CA GLY A 33 -9.01 -2.24 14.91
C GLY A 33 -10.34 -2.88 15.31
N VAL A 34 -11.44 -2.23 14.94
CA VAL A 34 -12.80 -2.59 15.36
C VAL A 34 -13.43 -3.52 14.33
N GLY A 35 -13.96 -4.65 14.80
CA GLY A 35 -14.82 -5.58 14.05
C GLY A 35 -14.12 -6.84 13.52
N PRO A 36 -14.87 -7.94 13.29
CA PRO A 36 -14.32 -9.21 12.81
C PRO A 36 -13.93 -9.08 11.33
N THR A 37 -12.64 -9.05 11.05
CA THR A 37 -12.13 -8.98 9.67
C THR A 37 -10.81 -9.74 9.57
N LEU A 38 -10.60 -10.44 8.47
CA LEU A 38 -9.31 -11.06 8.19
C LEU A 38 -8.35 -9.96 7.76
N LEU A 39 -7.30 -9.72 8.54
CA LEU A 39 -6.27 -8.73 8.23
C LEU A 39 -4.99 -9.40 7.77
N ARG A 40 -4.34 -8.85 6.74
CA ARG A 40 -2.97 -9.20 6.34
C ARG A 40 -2.03 -8.05 6.64
N ALA A 41 -0.94 -8.34 7.34
CA ALA A 41 0.14 -7.40 7.60
C ALA A 41 1.17 -7.43 6.47
N TYR A 42 1.58 -6.26 6.01
CA TYR A 42 2.65 -6.07 5.04
C TYR A 42 3.75 -5.20 5.65
N LEU A 43 5.01 -5.63 5.50
CA LEU A 43 6.17 -4.80 5.75
C LEU A 43 6.36 -3.85 4.56
N ALA A 44 6.36 -2.54 4.80
CA ALA A 44 6.60 -1.54 3.76
C ALA A 44 7.97 -0.91 3.96
N GLY A 45 8.90 -1.19 3.04
CA GLY A 45 10.23 -0.58 3.00
C GLY A 45 10.37 0.45 1.88
N GLU A 46 11.51 1.13 1.83
CA GLU A 46 11.81 2.14 0.80
C GLU A 46 11.80 1.58 -0.63
N ARG A 47 12.06 0.27 -0.80
CA ARG A 47 12.20 -0.36 -2.12
C ARG A 47 11.04 -1.28 -2.48
N SER A 48 10.42 -1.94 -1.51
CA SER A 48 9.31 -2.85 -1.82
C SER A 48 8.38 -3.02 -0.63
N GLU A 49 7.30 -3.77 -0.86
CA GLU A 49 6.45 -4.29 0.20
C GLU A 49 6.57 -5.82 0.25
N MET A 50 6.36 -6.40 1.42
CA MET A 50 6.38 -7.86 1.64
C MET A 50 5.25 -8.28 2.55
N LEU A 51 4.56 -9.37 2.21
CA LEU A 51 3.56 -9.97 3.09
C LEU A 51 4.23 -10.58 4.34
N LEU A 52 3.91 -10.04 5.51
CA LEU A 52 4.29 -10.63 6.79
C LEU A 52 3.42 -11.84 7.11
N GLY A 53 2.11 -11.72 6.91
CA GLY A 53 1.13 -12.80 7.08
C GLY A 53 -0.23 -12.30 7.55
N VAL A 54 -1.10 -13.22 7.95
CA VAL A 54 -2.43 -12.92 8.50
C VAL A 54 -2.31 -12.54 9.97
N LEU A 55 -2.92 -11.42 10.38
CA LEU A 55 -3.04 -11.08 11.79
C LEU A 55 -4.20 -11.86 12.41
N ALA A 56 -3.91 -12.62 13.47
CA ALA A 56 -4.89 -13.37 14.23
C ALA A 56 -5.49 -12.49 15.35
N PRO A 57 -6.79 -12.62 15.66
CA PRO A 57 -7.38 -11.92 16.80
C PRO A 57 -6.86 -12.51 18.13
N GLU A 58 -6.23 -11.67 18.95
CA GLU A 58 -5.71 -12.01 20.28
C GLU A 58 -5.97 -10.85 21.25
N GLY A 59 -6.67 -11.11 22.36
CA GLY A 59 -6.80 -10.14 23.46
C GLY A 59 -7.40 -8.78 23.09
N GLY A 60 -8.32 -8.75 22.11
CA GLY A 60 -8.94 -7.50 21.62
C GLY A 60 -8.10 -6.73 20.58
N ALA A 61 -6.99 -7.30 20.12
CA ALA A 61 -6.19 -6.78 19.02
C ALA A 61 -6.01 -7.85 17.94
N TYR A 62 -5.44 -7.46 16.81
CA TYR A 62 -5.00 -8.36 15.76
C TYR A 62 -3.48 -8.43 15.76
N THR A 63 -2.90 -9.61 15.91
CA THR A 63 -1.46 -9.81 16.11
C THR A 63 -0.88 -10.78 15.10
N ILE A 64 0.39 -10.59 14.77
CA ILE A 64 1.20 -11.60 14.11
C ILE A 64 2.64 -11.49 14.62
N ARG A 65 3.27 -12.64 14.86
CA ARG A 65 4.70 -12.74 15.08
C ARG A 65 5.31 -13.66 14.03
N ARG A 66 6.33 -13.17 13.32
CA ARG A 66 7.07 -13.99 12.35
C ARG A 66 8.56 -13.69 12.42
N ARG A 67 9.36 -14.74 12.33
CA ARG A 67 10.81 -14.67 12.19
C ARG A 67 11.17 -14.80 10.72
N LEU A 68 11.92 -13.84 10.18
CA LEU A 68 12.37 -13.85 8.79
C LEU A 68 13.90 -13.71 8.75
N SER A 69 14.54 -14.38 7.81
CA SER A 69 15.96 -14.20 7.54
C SER A 69 16.23 -12.86 6.86
N HIS A 70 17.45 -12.33 7.00
CA HIS A 70 17.86 -11.13 6.26
C HIS A 70 17.76 -11.31 4.73
N ARG A 71 17.88 -12.54 4.24
CA ARG A 71 17.73 -12.85 2.81
C ARG A 71 16.30 -12.69 2.34
N GLU A 72 15.32 -13.13 3.14
CA GLU A 72 13.90 -12.92 2.81
C GLU A 72 13.59 -11.43 2.73
N THR A 73 14.12 -10.62 3.65
CA THR A 73 13.82 -9.18 3.73
C THR A 73 14.75 -8.28 2.92
N ALA A 74 15.74 -8.84 2.20
CA ALA A 74 16.79 -8.08 1.51
C ALA A 74 16.26 -7.02 0.52
N ASN A 75 15.15 -7.32 -0.16
CA ASN A 75 14.58 -6.44 -1.18
C ASN A 75 13.72 -5.31 -0.61
N LEU A 76 13.36 -5.33 0.69
CA LEU A 76 12.56 -4.27 1.31
C LEU A 76 13.30 -2.93 1.33
N GLY A 77 14.63 -2.94 1.42
CA GLY A 77 15.40 -1.76 1.78
C GLY A 77 15.17 -1.38 3.24
N LYS A 78 15.33 -0.10 3.60
CA LYS A 78 15.03 0.37 4.95
C LYS A 78 13.54 0.24 5.23
N LEU A 79 13.18 -0.42 6.33
CA LEU A 79 11.79 -0.52 6.76
C LEU A 79 11.26 0.86 7.16
N LEU A 80 10.04 1.17 6.71
CA LEU A 80 9.38 2.45 6.98
C LEU A 80 8.18 2.30 7.92
N ARG A 81 7.34 1.28 7.69
CA ARG A 81 6.09 1.04 8.43
C ARG A 81 5.53 -0.36 8.19
N CYS A 82 4.46 -0.69 8.92
CA CYS A 82 3.61 -1.84 8.65
C CYS A 82 2.25 -1.39 8.13
N GLU A 83 1.68 -2.12 7.17
CA GLU A 83 0.35 -1.87 6.61
C GLU A 83 -0.53 -3.10 6.89
N ALA A 84 -1.59 -2.93 7.67
CA ALA A 84 -2.66 -3.90 7.79
C ALA A 84 -3.71 -3.63 6.70
N ARG A 85 -4.07 -4.68 5.97
CA ARG A 85 -5.04 -4.65 4.87
C ARG A 85 -6.14 -5.67 5.13
N ARG A 86 -7.39 -5.32 4.87
CA ARG A 86 -8.52 -6.24 4.97
C ARG A 86 -8.48 -7.24 3.81
N ASP A 87 -8.91 -8.47 4.05
CA ASP A 87 -9.06 -9.45 2.98
C ASP A 87 -10.04 -8.95 1.91
N GLY A 88 -9.72 -9.21 0.63
CA GLY A 88 -10.38 -8.59 -0.53
C GLY A 88 -9.73 -7.29 -1.04
N GLU A 89 -8.77 -6.71 -0.32
CA GLU A 89 -7.89 -5.66 -0.88
C GLU A 89 -6.80 -6.31 -1.74
N GLN A 90 -6.89 -6.15 -3.07
CA GLN A 90 -5.91 -6.69 -4.01
C GLN A 90 -4.55 -5.99 -3.87
N GLY A 91 -3.48 -6.63 -4.34
CA GLY A 91 -2.18 -5.97 -4.48
C GLY A 91 -2.21 -4.84 -5.50
N TRP A 92 -1.08 -4.16 -5.70
CA TRP A 92 -0.92 -3.33 -6.89
C TRP A 92 -0.73 -4.23 -8.10
N GLU A 93 -1.59 -4.07 -9.10
CA GLU A 93 -1.53 -4.83 -10.35
C GLU A 93 -1.18 -3.90 -11.50
N ARG A 94 -0.31 -4.37 -12.42
CA ARG A 94 0.03 -3.62 -13.63
C ARG A 94 -1.17 -3.62 -14.59
N VAL A 95 -1.54 -2.42 -15.04
CA VAL A 95 -2.66 -2.24 -15.97
C VAL A 95 -2.14 -2.28 -17.40
N SER A 96 -2.64 -3.22 -18.21
CA SER A 96 -2.24 -3.38 -19.61
C SER A 96 -2.86 -2.34 -20.55
N ALA A 97 -4.05 -1.82 -20.23
CA ALA A 97 -4.75 -0.78 -20.98
C ALA A 97 -5.27 0.32 -20.03
N PRO A 98 -4.40 1.26 -19.60
CA PRO A 98 -4.74 2.26 -18.58
C PRO A 98 -5.94 3.14 -18.92
N GLU A 99 -6.15 3.44 -20.20
CA GLU A 99 -7.30 4.21 -20.69
C GLU A 99 -8.65 3.52 -20.45
N ARG A 100 -8.66 2.20 -20.23
CA ARG A 100 -9.88 1.40 -19.95
C ARG A 100 -10.11 1.18 -18.46
N LEU A 101 -9.23 1.69 -17.59
CA LEU A 101 -9.29 1.48 -16.15
C LEU A 101 -10.45 2.22 -15.48
N LEU A 102 -10.77 3.40 -16.03
CA LEU A 102 -11.86 4.27 -15.62
C LEU A 102 -12.76 4.49 -16.84
N SER A 103 -14.07 4.44 -16.61
CA SER A 103 -15.12 4.52 -17.61
C SER A 103 -15.39 5.96 -18.05
N THR A 104 -15.08 6.94 -17.18
CA THR A 104 -15.26 8.35 -17.46
C THR A 104 -14.30 8.81 -18.56
N PRO A 105 -14.80 9.36 -19.69
CA PRO A 105 -13.97 9.71 -20.85
C PRO A 105 -12.81 10.67 -20.54
N PHE A 106 -13.01 11.56 -19.56
CA PHE A 106 -11.98 12.48 -19.09
C PHE A 106 -10.78 11.74 -18.49
N PHE A 107 -11.00 10.73 -17.65
CA PHE A 107 -9.93 9.94 -17.06
C PHE A 107 -9.29 8.99 -18.08
N SER A 108 -10.09 8.37 -18.95
CA SER A 108 -9.59 7.51 -20.03
C SER A 108 -8.57 8.26 -20.89
N ARG A 109 -8.87 9.50 -21.28
CA ARG A 109 -7.97 10.35 -22.07
C ARG A 109 -6.70 10.72 -21.31
N MET A 110 -6.79 11.00 -20.01
CA MET A 110 -5.59 11.34 -19.21
C MET A 110 -4.68 10.14 -18.98
N LEU A 111 -5.20 8.92 -18.93
CA LEU A 111 -4.42 7.70 -18.75
C LEU A 111 -3.89 7.11 -20.06
N GLN A 112 -4.42 7.56 -21.20
CA GLN A 112 -4.07 7.06 -22.52
C GLN A 112 -2.57 7.18 -22.80
N GLY A 113 -1.96 6.06 -23.15
CA GLY A 113 -0.54 5.99 -23.52
C GLY A 113 0.44 6.16 -22.35
N ILE A 114 -0.03 6.19 -21.10
CA ILE A 114 0.87 6.24 -19.94
C ILE A 114 1.29 4.80 -19.56
N PRO A 115 2.57 4.42 -19.74
CA PRO A 115 3.03 3.09 -19.38
C PRO A 115 3.15 2.97 -17.85
N GLY A 116 3.10 1.72 -17.35
CA GLY A 116 3.45 1.43 -15.95
C GLY A 116 2.42 1.88 -14.91
N VAL A 117 1.20 2.24 -15.33
CA VAL A 117 0.08 2.51 -14.42
C VAL A 117 -0.26 1.24 -13.64
N LEU A 118 -0.46 1.40 -12.34
CA LEU A 118 -0.90 0.33 -11.45
C LEU A 118 -2.32 0.61 -10.95
N SER A 119 -3.08 -0.45 -10.71
CA SER A 119 -4.38 -0.36 -10.06
C SER A 119 -4.44 -1.24 -8.83
N ARG A 120 -5.25 -0.82 -7.87
CA ARG A 120 -5.55 -1.62 -6.68
C ARG A 120 -6.99 -1.41 -6.26
N GLN A 121 -7.73 -2.50 -6.06
CA GLN A 121 -9.07 -2.44 -5.47
C GLN A 121 -8.98 -2.43 -3.94
N ARG A 122 -9.68 -1.49 -3.30
CA ARG A 122 -9.73 -1.32 -1.84
C ARG A 122 -11.16 -1.13 -1.37
N GLY A 123 -11.84 -2.24 -1.06
CA GLY A 123 -13.29 -2.25 -0.85
C GLY A 123 -14.01 -1.76 -2.10
N GLU A 124 -14.88 -0.77 -1.97
CA GLU A 124 -15.57 -0.12 -3.11
C GLU A 124 -14.72 0.91 -3.86
N ARG A 125 -13.51 1.21 -3.36
CA ARG A 125 -12.63 2.22 -3.95
C ARG A 125 -11.65 1.60 -4.92
N ARG A 126 -11.38 2.32 -6.00
CA ARG A 126 -10.28 2.00 -6.92
C ARG A 126 -9.15 2.98 -6.72
N LEU A 127 -7.96 2.46 -6.45
CA LEU A 127 -6.74 3.26 -6.45
C LEU A 127 -6.03 3.11 -7.79
N VAL A 128 -5.57 4.23 -8.33
CA VAL A 128 -4.80 4.31 -9.57
C VAL A 128 -3.46 4.97 -9.25
N ALA A 129 -2.36 4.25 -9.47
CA ALA A 129 -1.02 4.77 -9.31
C ALA A 129 -0.42 5.05 -10.68
N VAL A 130 -0.14 6.33 -10.94
CA VAL A 130 0.50 6.79 -12.19
C VAL A 130 1.96 7.10 -11.90
N PRO A 131 2.93 6.61 -12.71
CA PRO A 131 4.34 6.92 -12.49
C PRO A 131 4.59 8.42 -12.36
N TYR A 132 5.38 8.80 -11.36
CA TYR A 132 5.66 10.19 -11.04
C TYR A 132 7.16 10.48 -11.14
N ASP A 133 7.49 11.49 -11.93
CA ASP A 133 8.83 12.04 -12.09
C ASP A 133 8.75 13.55 -11.83
N PRO A 134 9.45 14.09 -10.81
CA PRO A 134 9.42 15.51 -10.50
C PRO A 134 10.00 16.40 -11.61
N ALA A 135 10.74 15.84 -12.56
CA ALA A 135 11.25 16.57 -13.72
C ALA A 135 10.25 16.64 -14.89
N LYS A 136 9.08 15.99 -14.77
CA LYS A 136 8.03 15.95 -15.79
C LYS A 136 6.75 16.62 -15.29
N PRO A 137 5.82 16.99 -16.20
CA PRO A 137 4.50 17.46 -15.81
C PRO A 137 3.81 16.46 -14.86
N PHE A 138 3.09 16.99 -13.88
CA PHE A 138 2.38 16.16 -12.91
C PHE A 138 1.36 15.25 -13.61
N PRO A 139 1.34 13.93 -13.33
CA PRO A 139 0.38 13.03 -13.97
C PRO A 139 -1.05 13.40 -13.58
N MET A 140 -1.97 13.39 -14.54
CA MET A 140 -3.37 13.81 -14.31
C MET A 140 -3.46 15.17 -13.60
N THR A 141 -2.72 16.18 -14.09
CA THR A 141 -2.57 17.52 -13.49
C THR A 141 -3.85 18.12 -12.88
N PRO A 142 -5.04 18.04 -13.51
CA PRO A 142 -6.27 18.59 -12.93
C PRO A 142 -6.67 17.99 -11.57
N LEU A 143 -6.14 16.81 -11.22
CA LEU A 143 -6.42 16.10 -9.97
C LEU A 143 -5.27 16.18 -8.95
N PHE A 144 -4.29 17.05 -9.13
CA PHE A 144 -3.08 17.07 -8.29
C PHE A 144 -3.36 17.13 -6.78
N CYS A 145 -4.41 17.84 -6.37
CA CYS A 145 -4.83 17.97 -4.97
C CYS A 145 -5.39 16.67 -4.35
N PHE A 146 -5.80 15.72 -5.20
CA PHE A 146 -6.30 14.40 -4.80
C PHE A 146 -5.20 13.34 -4.77
N ALA A 147 -3.98 13.68 -5.18
CA ALA A 147 -2.89 12.72 -5.30
C ALA A 147 -2.10 12.59 -4.00
N LYS A 148 -1.74 11.35 -3.67
CA LYS A 148 -0.70 11.04 -2.68
C LYS A 148 0.53 10.51 -3.38
N ILE A 149 1.69 11.14 -3.16
CA ILE A 149 2.95 10.58 -3.66
C ILE A 149 3.34 9.38 -2.80
N CYS A 150 3.46 8.21 -3.42
CA CYS A 150 3.82 6.96 -2.78
C CYS A 150 5.04 6.32 -3.48
N GLN A 151 5.77 5.50 -2.74
CA GLN A 151 6.81 4.64 -3.30
C GLN A 151 6.24 3.22 -3.40
N ILE A 152 6.23 2.66 -4.62
CA ILE A 152 5.70 1.33 -4.93
C ILE A 152 6.77 0.60 -5.74
N GLU A 153 7.24 -0.56 -5.27
CA GLU A 153 8.34 -1.32 -5.90
C GLU A 153 9.58 -0.45 -6.24
N GLY A 154 9.88 0.54 -5.40
CA GLY A 154 11.07 1.39 -5.51
C GLY A 154 10.94 2.54 -6.51
N ALA A 155 9.79 2.66 -7.19
CA ALA A 155 9.46 3.78 -8.06
C ALA A 155 8.45 4.73 -7.39
N LYS A 156 8.52 6.01 -7.77
CA LYS A 156 7.57 7.03 -7.28
C LYS A 156 6.32 7.02 -8.13
N TYR A 157 5.18 7.10 -7.45
CA TYR A 157 3.85 7.13 -8.07
C TYR A 157 3.01 8.24 -7.47
N ALA A 158 2.23 8.92 -8.30
CA ALA A 158 1.07 9.70 -7.86
C ALA A 158 -0.13 8.75 -7.76
N VAL A 159 -0.62 8.56 -6.54
CA VAL A 159 -1.74 7.66 -6.25
C VAL A 159 -3.01 8.47 -6.08
N PHE A 160 -4.01 8.15 -6.90
CA PHE A 160 -5.36 8.70 -6.86
C PHE A 160 -6.32 7.64 -6.32
N SER A 161 -7.30 8.06 -5.52
CA SER A 161 -8.39 7.20 -5.07
C SER A 161 -9.69 7.65 -5.69
N PHE A 162 -10.49 6.69 -6.16
CA PHE A 162 -11.80 6.90 -6.74
C PHE A 162 -12.84 6.06 -6.00
N ASP A 163 -14.04 6.58 -5.81
CA ASP A 163 -15.19 5.80 -5.34
C ASP A 163 -15.80 4.95 -6.47
N ALA A 164 -16.89 4.24 -6.17
CA ALA A 164 -17.59 3.39 -7.15
C ALA A 164 -18.22 4.18 -8.33
N ARG A 165 -18.38 5.50 -8.21
CA ARG A 165 -18.86 6.40 -9.27
C ARG A 165 -17.72 7.13 -9.98
N GLU A 166 -16.48 6.76 -9.70
CA GLU A 166 -15.28 7.40 -10.21
C GLU A 166 -15.08 8.86 -9.73
N THR A 167 -15.67 9.22 -8.58
CA THR A 167 -15.41 10.51 -7.94
C THR A 167 -14.03 10.48 -7.29
N PRO A 168 -13.12 11.44 -7.58
CA PRO A 168 -11.84 11.55 -6.88
C PRO A 168 -12.06 11.80 -5.39
N LEU A 169 -11.34 11.06 -4.56
CA LEU A 169 -11.38 11.17 -3.10
C LEU A 169 -10.09 11.81 -2.60
N MET A 170 -10.19 12.60 -1.53
CA MET A 170 -9.02 13.17 -0.87
C MET A 170 -8.10 12.06 -0.31
N PRO A 171 -6.77 12.22 -0.43
CA PRO A 171 -5.77 11.21 -0.06
C PRO A 171 -5.62 10.94 1.44
#